data_AF-A0A7C5XUD8-F1
#
_entry.id   AF-A0A7C5XUD8-F1
#
_cell.length_a   1.000
_cell.length_b   1.000
_cell.length_c   1.000
_cell.angle_alpha   90.00
_cell.angle_beta   90.00
_cell.angle_gamma   90.00
#
_symmetry.space_group_name_H-M   'P 1'
#
loop_
_entity.id
_entity.type
_entity.pdbx_description
1 polymer ?
#
loop_
_entity_poly.entity_id
_entity_poly.type
_entity_poly.pdbx_seq_one_letter_code
_entity_poly.pdbx_strand_id
1 'polypeptide(L)' 'MSKYLKFKTPAAAQATELAGDYGLENHGLIHLDRVYWNLPTPALYEEAVFRNEGQVAFGGPLVVNTGKWSARA' A
#
# COMPACT_ATOMS: atom_id res chain seq x y z
N MET A 1 -16.08 1.79 -14.12
CA MET A 1 -16.21 2.53 -12.84
C MET A 1 -14.94 2.27 -12.06
N SER A 2 -14.10 3.20 -11.59
CA SER A 2 -14.17 4.65 -11.41
C SER A 2 -12.75 5.19 -11.68
N LYS A 3 -12.61 6.18 -12.57
CA LYS A 3 -11.30 6.74 -12.96
C LYS A 3 -10.86 7.92 -12.06
N TYR A 4 -11.70 8.39 -11.11
CA TYR A 4 -11.48 9.70 -10.47
C TYR A 4 -12.07 9.91 -9.07
N LEU A 5 -12.32 8.88 -8.24
CA LEU A 5 -12.54 9.20 -6.82
C LEU A 5 -11.19 9.36 -6.13
N LYS A 6 -10.73 10.62 -5.99
CA LYS A 6 -9.68 11.00 -5.04
C LYS A 6 -10.24 10.91 -3.62
N PHE A 7 -10.52 9.69 -3.14
CA PHE A 7 -10.86 9.49 -1.73
C PHE A 7 -9.60 9.45 -0.89
N LYS A 8 -9.70 9.99 0.32
CA LYS A 8 -8.66 9.86 1.33
C LYS A 8 -8.61 8.39 1.74
N THR A 9 -7.47 7.74 1.51
CA THR A 9 -7.24 6.37 2.00
C THR A 9 -6.90 6.42 3.50
N PRO A 10 -7.05 5.32 4.25
CA PRO A 10 -6.82 5.29 5.69
C PRO A 10 -5.44 5.84 6.12
N ALA A 11 -4.36 5.40 5.47
CA ALA A 11 -2.99 5.78 5.78
C ALA A 11 -2.50 7.01 4.99
N ALA A 12 -3.38 7.70 4.26
CA ALA A 12 -3.01 8.86 3.43
C ALA A 12 -2.30 9.96 4.23
N ALA A 13 -2.67 10.14 5.49
CA ALA A 13 -2.08 11.15 6.37
C ALA A 13 -0.63 10.81 6.77
N GLN A 14 -0.31 9.51 6.83
CA GLN A 14 0.98 9.00 7.31
C GLN A 14 1.96 8.70 6.17
N ALA A 15 1.55 8.94 4.92
CA ALA A 15 2.26 8.46 3.73
C ALA A 15 3.72 8.95 3.63
N THR A 16 4.03 10.15 4.12
CA THR A 16 5.38 10.73 4.05
C THR A 16 6.02 10.94 5.42
N GLU A 17 5.43 10.44 6.50
CA GLU A 17 5.94 10.66 7.87
C GLU A 17 7.35 10.08 8.07
N LEU A 18 7.66 8.98 7.38
CA LEU A 18 8.94 8.28 7.46
C LEU A 18 9.67 8.27 6.11
N ALA A 19 9.46 9.32 5.30
CA ALA A 19 10.17 9.50 4.04
C ALA A 19 11.65 9.82 4.30
N GLY A 20 12.53 9.29 3.44
CA GLY A 20 13.94 9.66 3.43
C GLY A 20 14.21 10.97 2.70
N ASP A 21 15.45 11.44 2.78
CA ASP A 21 15.89 12.68 2.12
C ASP A 21 15.87 12.59 0.58
N TYR A 22 15.98 11.37 0.05
CA TYR A 22 15.99 11.09 -1.39
C TYR A 22 14.69 10.37 -1.80
N GLY A 23 13.91 11.00 -2.69
CA GLY A 23 12.68 10.44 -3.22
C GLY A 23 12.88 9.45 -4.37
N LEU A 24 11.77 8.90 -4.86
CA LEU A 24 11.74 7.90 -5.93
C LEU A 24 12.13 8.44 -7.31
N GLU A 25 12.16 9.76 -7.48
CA GLU A 25 12.67 10.44 -8.66
C GLU A 25 14.14 10.09 -8.95
N ASN A 26 14.92 9.80 -7.91
CA ASN A 26 16.31 9.35 -8.05
C ASN A 26 16.41 7.94 -8.67
N HIS A 27 15.31 7.18 -8.64
CA HIS A 27 15.17 5.87 -9.28
C HIS A 27 14.44 5.94 -10.62
N GLY A 28 14.18 7.15 -11.15
CA GLY A 28 13.50 7.36 -12.43
C GLY A 28 11.98 7.21 -12.37
N LEU A 29 11.39 7.08 -11.18
CA LEU A 29 9.94 7.02 -11.02
C LEU A 29 9.36 8.43 -10.95
N ILE A 30 8.67 8.84 -12.00
CA ILE A 30 8.03 10.15 -12.13
C ILE A 30 6.52 10.00 -12.36
N HIS A 31 5.74 11.03 -12.00
CA HIS A 31 4.27 11.06 -12.11
C HIS A 31 3.52 10.05 -11.21
N LEU A 32 4.04 9.79 -10.01
CA LEU A 32 3.35 9.00 -8.99
C LEU A 32 2.24 9.83 -8.32
N ASP A 33 1.08 9.22 -8.06
CA ASP A 33 -0.04 9.89 -7.37
C ASP A 33 0.23 10.03 -5.86
N ARG A 34 0.60 8.93 -5.20
CA ARG A 34 0.97 8.90 -3.79
C ARG A 34 2.04 7.85 -3.52
N VAL A 35 2.99 8.21 -2.67
CA VAL A 35 4.06 7.32 -2.20
C VAL A 35 3.91 7.15 -0.70
N TYR A 36 3.90 5.90 -0.25
CA TYR A 36 3.83 5.55 1.17
C TYR A 36 5.22 5.06 1.61
N TRP A 37 5.80 5.74 2.59
CA TRP A 37 7.13 5.44 3.13
C TRP A 37 7.02 4.75 4.48
N ASN A 38 7.56 3.53 4.58
CA ASN A 38 7.74 2.78 5.83
C ASN A 38 6.51 2.78 6.77
N LEU A 39 5.30 2.58 6.22
CA LEU A 39 4.08 2.61 7.01
C LEU A 39 4.14 1.66 8.22
N PRO A 40 3.62 2.07 9.38
CA PRO A 40 3.51 1.18 10.53
C PRO A 40 2.53 0.04 10.25
N THR A 41 2.67 -1.08 10.94
CA THR A 41 1.86 -2.30 10.73
C THR A 41 0.34 -2.04 10.66
N PRO A 42 -0.28 -1.21 11.53
CA PRO A 42 -1.72 -0.95 11.45
C PRO A 42 -2.12 -0.28 10.12
N ALA A 43 -1.34 0.71 9.67
CA ALA A 43 -1.58 1.39 8.40
C ALA A 43 -1.43 0.46 7.19
N LEU A 44 -0.48 -0.48 7.24
CA LEU A 44 -0.33 -1.51 6.21
C LEU A 44 -1.57 -2.42 6.13
N TYR A 45 -2.12 -2.84 7.27
CA TYR A 45 -3.34 -3.64 7.32
C TYR A 45 -4.55 -2.88 6.75
N GLU A 46 -4.74 -1.63 7.19
CA GLU A 46 -5.85 -0.80 6.75
C GLU A 46 -5.81 -0.54 5.25
N GLU A 47 -4.65 -0.18 4.69
CA GLU A 47 -4.50 0.03 3.25
C GLU A 47 -4.72 -1.26 2.45
N ALA A 48 -4.15 -2.39 2.89
CA ALA A 48 -4.32 -3.67 2.18
C ALA A 48 -5.79 -4.09 2.11
N VAL A 49 -6.55 -3.92 3.21
CA VAL A 49 -7.98 -4.23 3.27
C VAL A 49 -8.79 -3.21 2.47
N PHE A 50 -8.53 -1.92 2.63
CA PHE A 50 -9.23 -0.83 1.92
C PHE A 50 -9.08 -0.96 0.39
N ARG A 51 -7.90 -1.37 -0.07
CA ARG A 51 -7.57 -1.54 -1.50
C ARG A 51 -8.00 -2.92 -2.03
N ASN A 52 -8.59 -3.76 -1.19
CA ASN A 52 -9.03 -5.12 -1.52
C ASN A 52 -7.88 -6.02 -2.04
N GLU A 53 -6.67 -5.80 -1.53
CA GLU A 53 -5.46 -6.57 -1.86
C GLU A 53 -5.27 -7.76 -0.91
N GLY A 54 -5.97 -7.77 0.23
CA GLY A 54 -5.95 -8.85 1.21
C GLY A 54 -7.15 -8.82 2.15
N GLN A 55 -7.28 -9.86 2.96
CA GLN A 55 -8.35 -10.01 3.96
C GLN A 55 -7.76 -10.40 5.31
N VAL A 56 -8.38 -9.93 6.38
CA VAL A 56 -8.02 -10.35 7.74
C VAL A 56 -8.77 -11.62 8.07
N ALA A 57 -8.04 -12.71 8.29
CA ALA A 57 -8.62 -13.98 8.70
C ALA A 57 -8.90 -14.02 10.22
N PHE A 58 -9.62 -15.06 10.65
CA PHE A 58 -9.80 -15.32 12.08
C PHE A 58 -8.45 -15.41 12.80
N GLY A 59 -8.32 -14.71 13.93
CA GLY A 59 -7.07 -14.59 14.67
C GLY A 59 -6.19 -13.39 14.28
N GLY A 60 -6.62 -12.59 13.30
CA GLY A 60 -5.94 -11.34 12.91
C GLY A 60 -4.85 -11.39 11.82
N PRO A 61 -4.41 -12.52 11.24
CA PRO A 61 -3.40 -12.47 10.18
C PRO A 61 -3.99 -11.96 8.85
N LEU A 62 -3.15 -11.26 8.07
CA LEU A 62 -3.46 -10.84 6.71
C LEU A 62 -3.26 -12.02 5.74
N VAL A 63 -4.29 -12.33 4.96
CA VAL A 63 -4.29 -13.35 3.90
C VAL A 63 -4.38 -12.67 2.55
N VAL A 64 -3.51 -13.07 1.63
CA VAL A 64 -3.43 -12.55 0.25
C VAL A 64 -3.41 -13.71 -0.75
N ASN A 65 -3.79 -13.45 -2.00
CA ASN A 65 -3.73 -14.42 -3.09
C ASN A 65 -2.69 -13.97 -4.14
N THR A 66 -1.63 -14.75 -4.32
CA THR A 66 -0.55 -14.47 -5.30
C THR A 66 -0.83 -15.04 -6.70
N GLY A 67 -1.98 -15.70 -6.90
CA GLY A 67 -2.44 -16.21 -8.17
C GLY A 67 -1.55 -17.32 -8.72
N LYS A 68 -1.10 -17.18 -9.97
CA LYS A 68 -0.33 -18.20 -10.70
C LYS A 68 1.04 -18.50 -10.04
N TRP A 69 1.63 -17.52 -9.36
CA TRP A 69 3.00 -17.60 -8.87
C TRP A 69 3.02 -17.68 -7.35
N SER A 70 2.88 -18.91 -6.83
CA SER A 70 2.82 -19.20 -5.39
C SER A 70 4.13 -19.68 -4.78
N ALA A 71 5.19 -19.80 -5.59
CA ALA A 71 6.50 -20.27 -5.16
C ALA A 71 7.63 -19.59 -5.96
N ARG A 72 8.88 -20.00 -5.67
CA ARG A 72 10.05 -19.58 -6.45
C ARG A 72 9.91 -20.02 -7.92
N ALA A 73 10.57 -19.27 -8.80
CA ALA A 73 10.69 -19.59 -10.23
C ALA A 73 11.47 -20.89 -10.45
#